data_AF-A0A6N7HGZ6-F1
#
_entry.id   AF-A0A6N7HGZ6-F1
#
_cell.length_a   1.000
_cell.length_b   1.000
_cell.length_c   1.000
_cell.angle_alpha   90.00
_cell.angle_beta   90.00
_cell.angle_gamma   90.00
#
_symmetry.space_group_name_H-M   'P 1'
#
loop_
_entity.id
_entity.type
_entity.pdbx_description
1 polymer ?
#
loop_
_entity_poly.entity_id
_entity_poly.type
_entity_poly.pdbx_seq_one_letter_code
_entity_poly.pdbx_strand_id
1 'polypeptide(L)' 'MGAFTAFLVALFTEMYGIPLTIYLLGSWLGSRFPLLRDTHTGGHLWNDLIGWSGDPHLSLA' A
#
# COMPACT_ATOMS: atom_id res chain seq x y z
N MET A 1 -16.87 6.25 10.64
CA MET A 1 -16.13 5.46 11.64
C MET A 1 -14.76 4.96 11.19
N GLY A 2 -14.44 4.91 9.88
CA GLY A 2 -13.18 4.31 9.40
C GLY A 2 -11.87 4.96 9.89
N ALA A 3 -11.77 6.29 9.92
CA ALA A 3 -10.53 6.97 10.34
C ALA A 3 -10.18 6.72 11.81
N PHE A 4 -11.18 6.73 12.69
CA PHE A 4 -10.99 6.43 14.12
C PHE A 4 -10.58 4.96 14.33
N THR A 5 -11.24 4.03 13.65
CA THR A 5 -10.85 2.61 13.70
C THR A 5 -9.44 2.37 13.16
N ALA A 6 -9.06 3.02 12.05
CA ALA A 6 -7.72 2.93 11.49
C ALA A 6 -6.64 3.47 12.44
N PHE A 7 -6.94 4.57 13.14
CA PHE A 7 -6.08 5.11 14.19
C PHE A 7 -5.88 4.12 15.34
N LEU A 8 -6.95 3.47 15.82
CA LEU A 8 -6.85 2.45 16.88
C LEU A 8 -6.04 1.23 16.45
N VAL A 9 -6.21 0.75 15.21
CA VAL A 9 -5.42 -0.35 14.66
C VAL A 9 -3.94 0.03 14.63
N ALA A 10 -3.61 1.23 14.14
CA ALA A 10 -2.23 1.70 14.05
C ALA A 10 -1.56 1.84 15.45
N LEU A 11 -2.28 2.36 16.44
CA LEU A 11 -1.80 2.49 17.83
C LEU A 11 -1.54 1.12 18.46
N PHE A 12 -2.41 0.13 18.17
CA PHE A 12 -2.22 -1.24 18.64
C PHE A 12 -0.98 -1.87 18.01
N THR A 13 -0.81 -1.79 16.70
CA THR A 13 0.35 -2.37 15.99
C THR A 13 1.68 -1.67 16.32
N GLU A 14 1.65 -0.42 16.77
CA GLU A 14 2.83 0.29 17.30
C GLU A 14 3.41 -0.41 18.53
N MET A 15 2.57 -0.96 19.40
CA MET A 15 3.02 -1.76 20.56
C MET A 15 3.74 -3.05 20.15
N TYR A 16 3.58 -3.50 18.90
CA TYR A 16 4.24 -4.68 18.33
C TYR A 16 5.39 -4.33 17.38
N GLY A 17 5.82 -3.07 17.37
CA GLY A 17 7.00 -2.63 16.63
C GLY A 17 6.74 -2.12 15.21
N ILE A 18 5.48 -1.88 14.81
CA ILE A 18 5.15 -1.18 13.56
C ILE A 18 4.75 0.27 13.89
N PRO A 19 5.65 1.26 13.74
CA PRO A 19 5.40 2.63 14.19
C PRO A 19 4.15 3.24 13.55
N LEU A 20 3.35 3.99 14.31
CA LEU A 20 2.22 4.78 13.82
C LEU A 20 2.62 5.68 12.63
N THR A 21 3.86 6.18 12.66
CA THR A 21 4.45 6.98 11.59
C THR A 21 4.39 6.29 10.23
N ILE A 22 4.51 4.96 10.14
CA ILE A 22 4.42 4.22 8.86
C ILE A 22 3.00 4.31 8.30
N TYR A 23 1.96 4.19 9.13
CA TYR A 23 0.57 4.31 8.69
C TYR A 23 0.25 5.74 8.20
N LEU A 24 0.75 6.75 8.92
CA LEU A 24 0.58 8.16 8.53
C LEU A 24 1.34 8.49 7.24
N LEU A 25 2.59 8.04 7.13
CA LEU A 25 3.41 8.21 5.93
C LEU A 25 2.80 7.47 4.73
N GLY A 26 2.33 6.24 4.90
CA GLY A 26 1.67 5.48 3.83
C GLY A 26 0.42 6.19 3.31
N SER A 27 -0.42 6.70 4.21
CA SER A 27 -1.61 7.48 3.85
C SER A 27 -1.25 8.79 3.11
N TRP A 28 -0.27 9.54 3.63
CA TRP A 28 0.21 10.76 2.97
C TRP A 28 0.81 10.46 1.60
N LEU A 29 1.63 9.42 1.50
CA LEU A 29 2.32 9.04 0.27
C LEU A 29 1.34 8.55 -0.79
N GLY A 30 0.36 7.71 -0.42
CA GLY A 30 -0.71 7.28 -1.31
C GLY A 30 -1.66 8.42 -1.74
N SER A 31 -1.73 9.52 -0.99
CA SER A 31 -2.46 10.73 -1.40
C SER A 31 -1.69 11.59 -2.42
N ARG A 32 -0.36 11.52 -2.41
CA ARG A 32 0.54 12.30 -3.26
C ARG A 32 0.95 11.57 -4.53
N PHE A 33 1.13 10.27 -4.42
CA PHE A 33 1.56 9.38 -5.49
C PHE A 33 0.48 8.31 -5.65
N PRO A 34 -0.49 8.50 -6.57
CA PRO A 34 -1.58 7.55 -6.77
C PRO A 34 -1.10 6.13 -7.09
N LEU A 35 0.09 5.99 -7.67
CA LEU A 35 0.76 4.72 -7.95
C LEU A 35 1.13 3.92 -6.68
N LEU A 36 1.27 4.62 -5.54
CA LEU A 36 1.57 4.05 -4.22
C LEU A 36 0.33 3.80 -3.38
N ARG A 37 -0.87 3.94 -3.97
CA ARG A 37 -2.13 3.78 -3.27
C ARG A 37 -2.49 2.30 -3.21
N ASP A 38 -2.83 1.81 -2.01
CA ASP A 38 -3.23 0.42 -1.75
C ASP A 38 -4.56 0.05 -2.44
N THR A 39 -4.51 -0.12 -3.76
CA THR A 39 -5.63 -0.51 -4.62
C THR A 39 -5.24 -1.74 -5.43
N HIS A 40 -6.22 -2.46 -6.00
CA HIS A 40 -5.93 -3.63 -6.86
C HIS A 40 -4.97 -3.30 -8.01
N THR A 41 -4.96 -2.06 -8.50
CA THR A 41 -4.07 -1.59 -9.56
C THR A 41 -2.77 -0.99 -9.02
N GLY A 42 -2.74 -0.56 -7.75
CA GLY A 42 -1.58 0.09 -7.11
C GLY A 42 -0.57 -0.88 -6.49
N GLY A 43 -0.78 -2.20 -6.62
CA GLY A 43 0.19 -3.22 -6.21
C GLY A 43 1.38 -3.40 -7.17
N HIS A 44 1.35 -2.70 -8.31
CA HIS A 44 2.36 -2.82 -9.36
C HIS A 44 3.53 -1.85 -9.21
N LEU A 45 3.70 -1.15 -8.08
CA LEU A 45 4.79 -0.18 -7.88
C LEU A 45 6.15 -0.72 -8.33
N TRP A 46 6.52 -1.92 -7.89
CA TRP A 46 7.80 -2.53 -8.27
C TRP A 46 7.86 -2.85 -9.76
N ASN A 47 6.75 -3.32 -10.32
CA ASN A 47 6.60 -3.63 -11.74
C ASN A 47 6.73 -2.34 -12.60
N ASP A 48 6.13 -1.24 -12.17
CA ASP A 48 6.18 0.06 -12.84
C ASP A 48 7.57 0.73 -12.72
N LEU A 49 8.23 0.60 -11.56
CA LEU A 49 9.58 1.13 -11.32
C LEU A 49 10.64 0.43 -12.17
N ILE A 50 10.53 -0.89 -12.36
CA ILE A 50 11.49 -1.68 -13.15
C ILE A 50 11.07 -1.83 -14.62
N GLY A 51 9.94 -1.22 -15.02
CA GLY A 51 9.41 -1.30 -16.39
C GLY A 51 8.98 -2.70 -16.82
N TRP A 52 8.66 -3.58 -15.86
CA TRP A 52 8.18 -4.92 -16.16
C TRP A 52 6.72 -4.82 -16.61
N SER A 53 6.38 -5.46 -17.73
CA SER A 53 5.01 -5.55 -18.25
C SER A 53 4.73 -7.03 -18.53
N GLY A 54 4.93 -7.86 -17.52
CA GLY A 54 4.67 -9.29 -17.61
C GLY A 54 3.16 -9.55 -17.61
N ASP A 55 2.66 -10.17 -18.67
CA ASP A 55 1.27 -10.63 -18.76
C ASP A 55 1.00 -11.72 -17.70
N PRO A 56 0.09 -11.53 -16.73
CA PRO A 56 -0.30 -12.58 -15.79
C PRO A 56 -1.07 -13.74 -16.47
N HIS A 57 -1.44 -13.58 -17.75
CA HIS A 57 -2.13 -14.54 -18.60
C HIS A 57 -1.25 -15.12 -19.70
N LEU A 58 0.03 -15.43 -19.43
CA LEU A 58 0.67 -16.54 -20.12
C LEU A 58 -0.01 -17.86 -19.71
N SER A 59 -1.27 -18.02 -20.09
CA SER A 59 -2.00 -19.27 -20.16
C SER A 59 -1.31 -20.08 -21.24
N LEU A 60 -0.51 -21.05 -20.83
CA LEU A 60 -0.19 -22.19 -21.67
C LEU A 60 -1.52 -22.82 -22.07
N ALA A 61 -1.84 -22.73 -23.37
CA ALA A 61 -2.93 -23.46 -23.99
C ALA A 61 -2.63 -24.98 -23.96
#